data_AF-A0AB36GMA1-F1
#
_entry.id   AF-A0AB36GMA1-F1
#
_cell.length_a   1.000
_cell.length_b   1.000
_cell.length_c   1.000
_cell.angle_alpha   90.00
_cell.angle_beta   90.00
_cell.angle_gamma   90.00
#
_symmetry.space_group_name_H-M   'P 1'
#
loop_
_entity.id
_entity.type
_entity.pdbx_description
1 polymer ?
#
loop_
_entity_poly.entity_id
_entity_poly.type
_entity_poly.pdbx_seq_one_letter_code
_entity_poly.pdbx_strand_id
1 'polypeptide(L)'
;MNPETGEKVVPIPQADPATADHKAQNVPIPQEDDLMFKEDFQGLRNTFAYYVACINYARMTGDLTPALKVVHSENTVDLERLKAWETLYAEPNNSWIVGGTWKISVSEKPTEHNGKFSWECTATQENGTLINKTTNVTKPLSQDEIRDFTALHAQWMKDRWLIISPQQFDPAAKPTRAYTPAPQPTSTYTPKVSTIPADY
;
A
#
# COMPACT_ATOMS: atom_id res chain seq x y z
N MET A 1 18.48 -23.71 -14.22
CA MET A 1 17.83 -23.74 -15.55
C MET A 1 16.54 -24.52 -15.39
N ASN A 2 15.41 -24.00 -15.88
CA ASN A 2 14.22 -24.82 -16.07
C ASN A 2 14.45 -25.69 -17.34
N PRO A 3 14.41 -27.03 -17.26
CA PRO A 3 14.66 -27.89 -18.41
C PRO A 3 13.63 -27.76 -19.53
N GLU A 4 12.47 -27.12 -19.32
CA GLU A 4 11.41 -27.00 -20.34
C GLU A 4 11.44 -25.71 -21.17
N THR A 5 12.07 -24.63 -20.69
CA THR A 5 12.00 -23.31 -21.37
C THR A 5 13.33 -22.68 -21.74
N GLY A 6 14.46 -23.21 -21.24
CA GLY A 6 15.79 -22.61 -21.47
C GLY A 6 15.98 -21.23 -20.82
N GLU A 7 15.00 -20.73 -20.06
CA GLU A 7 15.11 -19.47 -19.34
C GLU A 7 16.06 -19.63 -18.15
N LYS A 8 16.99 -18.68 -18.02
CA LYS A 8 17.73 -18.46 -16.78
C LYS A 8 16.70 -18.09 -15.72
N VAL A 9 16.43 -19.01 -14.80
CA VAL A 9 15.75 -18.69 -13.54
C VAL A 9 16.66 -17.70 -12.81
N VAL A 10 16.38 -16.41 -12.95
CA VAL A 10 16.99 -15.39 -12.10
C VAL A 10 16.39 -15.64 -10.71
N PRO A 11 17.20 -15.98 -9.70
CA PRO A 11 16.68 -16.12 -8.35
C PRO A 11 16.04 -14.80 -7.97
N ILE A 12 14.78 -14.83 -7.52
CA ILE A 12 14.16 -13.66 -6.90
C ILE A 12 15.10 -13.25 -5.76
N PRO A 13 15.66 -12.02 -5.75
CA PRO A 13 16.47 -11.56 -4.65
C PRO A 13 15.67 -11.75 -3.36
N GLN A 14 16.20 -12.54 -2.44
CA GLN A 14 15.55 -12.74 -1.16
C GLN A 14 15.56 -11.40 -0.43
N ALA A 15 14.38 -10.96 0.02
CA ALA A 15 14.25 -9.73 0.80
C ALA A 15 15.14 -9.82 2.04
N ASP A 16 15.95 -8.79 2.26
CA ASP A 16 16.74 -8.62 3.47
C ASP A 16 16.05 -7.59 4.38
N PRO A 17 15.49 -8.02 5.52
CA PRO A 17 14.75 -7.12 6.40
C PRO A 17 15.62 -6.01 6.97
N ALA A 18 15.01 -4.89 7.34
CA ALA A 18 15.70 -3.84 8.08
C ALA A 18 16.17 -4.34 9.45
N THR A 19 17.31 -3.85 9.91
CA THR A 19 17.89 -4.11 11.24
C THR A 19 18.23 -2.80 11.93
N ALA A 20 18.79 -2.84 13.15
CA ALA A 20 19.30 -1.63 13.79
C ALA A 20 20.49 -1.00 13.03
N ASP A 21 21.15 -1.77 12.16
CA ASP A 21 22.38 -1.35 11.49
C ASP A 21 22.16 -0.89 10.05
N HIS A 22 21.17 -1.46 9.35
CA HIS A 22 20.87 -1.13 7.96
C HIS A 22 19.37 -1.11 7.64
N LYS A 23 19.03 -0.35 6.60
CA LYS A 23 17.71 -0.34 5.95
C LYS A 23 17.41 -1.70 5.32
N ALA A 24 16.14 -1.97 5.05
CA ALA A 24 15.75 -3.15 4.28
C ALA A 24 16.36 -3.08 2.86
N GLN A 25 16.73 -4.23 2.31
CA GLN A 25 17.26 -4.36 0.96
C GLN A 25 16.46 -5.41 0.18
N ASN A 26 16.47 -5.31 -1.15
CA ASN A 26 15.81 -6.28 -2.03
C ASN A 26 14.31 -6.49 -1.71
N VAL A 27 13.64 -5.45 -1.21
CA VAL A 27 12.21 -5.51 -0.89
C VAL A 27 11.43 -5.62 -2.21
N PRO A 28 10.56 -6.64 -2.38
CA PRO A 28 9.74 -6.76 -3.57
C PRO A 28 8.84 -5.55 -3.81
N ILE A 29 8.91 -4.99 -5.02
CA ILE A 29 8.06 -3.87 -5.44
C ILE A 29 6.64 -4.39 -5.70
N PRO A 30 5.59 -3.85 -5.04
CA PRO A 30 4.20 -4.18 -5.35
C PRO A 30 3.88 -3.99 -6.83
N GLN A 31 3.10 -4.91 -7.42
CA GLN A 31 2.73 -4.87 -8.83
C GLN A 31 1.23 -4.76 -8.97
N GLU A 32 0.80 -3.97 -9.95
CA GLU A 32 -0.61 -3.86 -10.29
C GLU A 32 -1.11 -5.20 -10.85
N ASP A 33 -2.35 -5.54 -10.53
CA ASP A 33 -3.02 -6.73 -11.04
C ASP A 33 -4.09 -6.33 -12.05
N ASP A 34 -4.26 -7.11 -13.11
CA ASP A 34 -5.23 -6.83 -14.18
C ASP A 34 -6.67 -6.70 -13.64
N LEU A 35 -6.99 -7.37 -12.53
CA LEU A 35 -8.28 -7.27 -11.88
C LEU A 35 -8.57 -5.86 -11.34
N MET A 36 -7.55 -5.03 -11.09
CA MET A 36 -7.72 -3.64 -10.62
C MET A 36 -8.38 -2.73 -11.66
N PHE A 37 -8.25 -3.04 -12.96
CA PHE A 37 -8.78 -2.23 -14.07
C PHE A 37 -10.22 -2.58 -14.45
N LYS A 38 -10.98 -3.17 -13.51
CA LYS A 38 -12.40 -3.43 -13.67
C LYS A 38 -13.20 -2.45 -12.83
N GLU A 39 -14.18 -1.80 -13.44
CA GLU A 39 -15.13 -0.92 -12.75
C GLU A 39 -16.16 -1.75 -11.96
N ASP A 40 -15.71 -2.57 -11.01
CA ASP A 40 -16.56 -3.39 -10.14
C ASP A 40 -15.96 -3.50 -8.73
N PHE A 41 -16.68 -4.18 -7.83
CA PHE A 41 -16.23 -4.37 -6.45
C PHE A 41 -14.99 -5.24 -6.31
N GLN A 42 -14.73 -6.13 -7.28
CA GLN A 42 -13.51 -6.92 -7.31
C GLN A 42 -12.32 -6.02 -7.64
N GLY A 43 -12.43 -5.14 -8.63
CA GLY A 43 -11.40 -4.16 -8.97
C GLY A 43 -11.13 -3.17 -7.84
N LEU A 44 -12.18 -2.70 -7.15
CA LEU A 44 -12.04 -1.86 -5.97
C LEU A 44 -11.25 -2.59 -4.86
N ARG A 45 -11.64 -3.82 -4.53
CA ARG A 45 -10.97 -4.62 -3.49
C ARG A 45 -9.51 -4.89 -3.83
N ASN A 46 -9.22 -5.27 -5.07
CA ASN A 46 -7.83 -5.51 -5.50
C ASN A 46 -6.99 -4.22 -5.48
N THR A 47 -7.58 -3.07 -5.82
CA THR A 47 -6.89 -1.78 -5.73
C THR A 47 -6.56 -1.43 -4.28
N PHE A 48 -7.46 -1.69 -3.34
CA PHE A 48 -7.19 -1.53 -1.91
C PHE A 48 -6.12 -2.49 -1.39
N ALA A 49 -6.13 -3.75 -1.81
CA ALA A 49 -5.08 -4.70 -1.43
C ALA A 49 -3.70 -4.28 -1.96
N TYR A 50 -3.63 -3.82 -3.23
CA TYR A 50 -2.43 -3.23 -3.81
C TYR A 50 -1.97 -1.99 -3.04
N TYR A 51 -2.88 -1.09 -2.70
CA TYR A 51 -2.55 0.13 -1.96
C TYR A 51 -1.97 -0.17 -0.57
N VAL A 52 -2.54 -1.13 0.16
CA VAL A 52 -2.00 -1.59 1.46
C VAL A 52 -0.60 -2.19 1.30
N ALA A 53 -0.35 -2.95 0.24
CA ALA A 53 0.98 -3.44 -0.08
C ALA A 53 1.97 -2.29 -0.37
N CYS A 54 1.52 -1.25 -1.07
CA CYS A 54 2.31 -0.05 -1.34
C CYS A 54 2.63 0.75 -0.08
N ILE A 55 1.68 0.88 0.86
CA ILE A 55 1.91 1.52 2.16
C ILE A 55 3.02 0.77 2.92
N ASN A 56 2.91 -0.55 3.03
CA ASN A 56 3.94 -1.35 3.70
C ASN A 56 5.30 -1.22 3.00
N TYR A 57 5.32 -1.25 1.67
CA TYR A 57 6.53 -1.07 0.88
C TYR A 57 7.18 0.30 1.13
N ALA A 58 6.41 1.39 1.08
CA ALA A 58 6.90 2.75 1.34
C ALA A 58 7.42 2.88 2.79
N ARG A 59 6.76 2.26 3.77
CA ARG A 59 7.22 2.26 5.16
C ARG A 59 8.49 1.45 5.38
N MET A 60 8.79 0.45 4.55
CA MET A 60 10.01 -0.35 4.59
C MET A 60 11.19 0.28 3.84
N THR A 61 10.92 1.06 2.79
CA THR A 61 11.95 1.49 1.82
C THR A 61 12.08 3.00 1.67
N GLY A 62 11.05 3.76 2.03
CA GLY A 62 10.91 5.18 1.70
C GLY A 62 10.45 5.44 0.26
N ASP A 63 10.34 4.41 -0.59
CA ASP A 63 9.90 4.56 -1.99
C ASP A 63 8.37 4.53 -2.09
N LEU A 64 7.82 5.67 -2.50
CA LEU A 64 6.40 5.95 -2.66
C LEU A 64 5.88 5.73 -4.09
N THR A 65 6.76 5.42 -5.05
CA THR A 65 6.43 5.31 -6.48
C THR A 65 5.25 4.36 -6.75
N PRO A 66 5.18 3.17 -6.13
CA PRO A 66 4.05 2.26 -6.36
C PRO A 66 2.72 2.82 -5.84
N ALA A 67 2.73 3.52 -4.70
CA ALA A 67 1.54 4.09 -4.10
C ALA A 67 0.94 5.21 -4.97
N LEU A 68 1.81 6.08 -5.52
CA LEU A 68 1.38 7.21 -6.36
C LEU A 68 0.64 6.81 -7.63
N LYS A 69 0.74 5.55 -8.07
CA LYS A 69 -0.03 5.05 -9.21
C LYS A 69 -1.54 5.02 -8.94
N VAL A 70 -1.93 4.81 -7.68
CA VAL A 70 -3.32 4.66 -7.28
C VAL A 70 -3.81 5.77 -6.36
N VAL A 71 -2.93 6.58 -5.77
CA VAL A 71 -3.35 7.74 -4.97
C VAL A 71 -3.78 8.88 -5.89
N HIS A 72 -4.98 9.40 -5.66
CA HIS A 72 -5.49 10.56 -6.38
C HIS A 72 -4.63 11.80 -6.08
N SER A 73 -4.36 12.64 -7.08
CA SER A 73 -3.49 13.82 -6.94
C SER A 73 -4.01 14.88 -5.97
N GLU A 74 -5.31 14.87 -5.67
CA GLU A 74 -5.93 15.75 -4.67
C GLU A 74 -6.12 15.09 -3.30
N ASN A 75 -5.67 13.83 -3.12
CA ASN A 75 -5.70 13.15 -1.82
C ASN A 75 -4.54 13.66 -0.95
N THR A 76 -4.67 14.88 -0.44
CA THR A 76 -3.62 15.54 0.34
C THR A 76 -3.22 14.74 1.58
N VAL A 77 -4.18 14.07 2.23
CA VAL A 77 -3.95 13.26 3.44
C VAL A 77 -2.93 12.15 3.18
N ASP A 78 -3.15 11.34 2.14
CA ASP A 78 -2.23 10.24 1.84
C ASP A 78 -0.93 10.73 1.19
N LEU A 79 -0.97 11.80 0.40
CA LEU A 79 0.23 12.39 -0.18
C LEU A 79 1.17 12.96 0.89
N GLU A 80 0.64 13.64 1.90
CA GLU A 80 1.41 14.14 3.05
C GLU A 80 1.99 12.99 3.87
N ARG A 81 1.20 11.94 4.12
CA ARG A 81 1.64 10.71 4.80
C ARG A 81 2.80 10.03 4.06
N LEU A 82 2.65 9.80 2.76
CA LEU A 82 3.70 9.17 1.93
C LEU A 82 4.98 10.01 1.92
N LYS A 83 4.85 11.34 1.81
CA LYS A 83 5.99 12.26 1.85
C LYS A 83 6.68 12.29 3.22
N ALA A 84 5.92 12.14 4.31
CA ALA A 84 6.51 12.02 5.64
C ALA A 84 7.38 10.76 5.74
N TRP A 85 6.94 9.63 5.19
CA TRP A 85 7.76 8.41 5.14
C TRP A 85 8.99 8.58 4.25
N GLU A 86 8.87 9.14 3.04
CA GLU A 86 10.02 9.47 2.19
C GLU A 86 11.08 10.29 2.95
N THR A 87 10.61 11.33 3.65
CA THR A 87 11.45 12.24 4.42
C THR A 87 12.18 11.55 5.56
N LEU A 88 11.62 10.50 6.17
CA LEU A 88 12.32 9.70 7.18
C LEU A 88 13.56 9.03 6.59
N TYR A 89 13.45 8.47 5.39
CA TYR A 89 14.50 7.68 4.75
C TYR A 89 15.59 8.53 4.07
N ALA A 90 15.24 9.74 3.65
CA ALA A 90 16.15 10.70 3.03
C ALA A 90 17.16 11.30 4.02
N GLU A 91 18.29 11.78 3.50
CA GLU A 91 19.21 12.63 4.25
C GLU A 91 18.56 14.00 4.54
N PRO A 92 18.78 14.62 5.71
CA PRO A 92 19.72 14.23 6.77
C PRO A 92 19.14 13.28 7.83
N ASN A 93 17.87 12.88 7.70
CA ASN A 93 17.20 12.08 8.73
C ASN A 93 17.77 10.66 8.82
N ASN A 94 18.09 10.07 7.66
CA ASN A 94 18.66 8.74 7.51
C ASN A 94 18.08 7.73 8.52
N SER A 95 16.76 7.72 8.60
CA SER A 95 15.97 6.94 9.54
C SER A 95 15.21 5.85 8.81
N TRP A 96 14.90 4.75 9.50
CA TRP A 96 14.12 3.66 8.92
C TRP A 96 13.37 2.88 10.00
N ILE A 97 12.39 2.12 9.54
CA ILE A 97 11.52 1.31 10.40
C ILE A 97 12.00 -0.14 10.37
N VAL A 98 12.17 -0.73 11.55
CA VAL A 98 12.37 -2.17 11.75
C VAL A 98 11.06 -2.78 12.25
N GLY A 99 10.51 -3.73 11.51
CA GLY A 99 9.19 -4.31 11.81
C GLY A 99 8.05 -3.36 11.49
N GLY A 100 6.99 -3.34 12.31
CA GLY A 100 5.93 -2.35 12.18
C GLY A 100 4.95 -2.57 11.02
N THR A 101 4.91 -3.75 10.41
CA THR A 101 4.01 -4.06 9.29
C THR A 101 2.56 -3.76 9.63
N TRP A 102 1.83 -3.15 8.71
CA TRP A 102 0.39 -2.94 8.82
C TRP A 102 -0.38 -4.14 8.28
N LYS A 103 -1.36 -4.61 9.05
CA LYS A 103 -2.37 -5.59 8.65
C LYS A 103 -3.73 -4.89 8.65
N ILE A 104 -4.33 -4.80 7.47
CA ILE A 104 -5.60 -4.12 7.26
C ILE A 104 -6.61 -5.13 6.73
N SER A 105 -7.76 -5.20 7.40
CA SER A 105 -8.91 -6.00 7.00
C SER A 105 -10.09 -5.08 6.75
N VAL A 106 -10.82 -5.29 5.66
CA VAL A 106 -12.01 -4.49 5.31
C VAL A 106 -13.30 -5.20 5.74
N SER A 107 -14.38 -4.44 5.95
CA SER A 107 -15.71 -4.98 6.23
C SER A 107 -16.29 -5.77 5.04
N GLU A 108 -17.46 -6.38 5.19
CA GLU A 108 -18.06 -7.23 4.15
C GLU A 108 -18.32 -6.47 2.83
N LYS A 109 -18.84 -5.25 2.93
CA LYS A 109 -19.23 -4.41 1.79
C LYS A 109 -18.83 -2.95 2.01
N PRO A 110 -18.44 -2.24 0.93
CA PRO A 110 -18.26 -0.80 0.99
C PRO A 110 -19.60 -0.07 0.97
N THR A 111 -19.57 1.18 1.41
CA THR A 111 -20.65 2.17 1.28
C THR A 111 -20.39 3.03 0.05
N GLU A 112 -21.43 3.32 -0.75
CA GLU A 112 -21.34 4.15 -1.96
C GLU A 112 -22.18 5.42 -1.83
N HIS A 113 -21.57 6.55 -2.21
CA HIS A 113 -22.23 7.85 -2.33
C HIS A 113 -21.66 8.60 -3.53
N ASN A 114 -22.50 8.97 -4.50
CA ASN A 114 -22.13 9.76 -5.67
C ASN A 114 -20.89 9.23 -6.44
N GLY A 115 -20.83 7.91 -6.67
CA GLY A 115 -19.75 7.25 -7.41
C GLY A 115 -18.46 7.09 -6.61
N LYS A 116 -18.46 7.48 -5.33
CA LYS A 116 -17.35 7.32 -4.39
C LYS A 116 -17.67 6.24 -3.38
N PHE A 117 -16.65 5.49 -3.01
CA PHE A 117 -16.76 4.35 -2.13
C PHE A 117 -15.97 4.60 -0.86
N SER A 118 -16.54 4.25 0.28
CA SER A 118 -15.86 4.14 1.55
C SER A 118 -15.94 2.69 2.02
N TRP A 119 -14.82 2.11 2.44
CA TRP A 119 -14.76 0.75 2.93
C TRP A 119 -14.13 0.77 4.30
N GLU A 120 -14.98 0.57 5.31
CA GLU A 120 -14.54 0.47 6.70
C GLU A 120 -13.49 -0.62 6.84
N CYS A 121 -12.45 -0.34 7.61
CA CYS A 121 -11.36 -1.25 7.83
C CYS A 121 -10.90 -1.26 9.29
N THR A 122 -10.42 -2.41 9.72
CA THR A 122 -9.65 -2.56 10.96
C THR A 122 -8.19 -2.69 10.60
N ALA A 123 -7.38 -1.81 11.18
CA ALA A 123 -5.96 -1.72 10.91
C ALA A 123 -5.18 -2.03 12.19
N THR A 124 -4.17 -2.89 12.09
CA THR A 124 -3.26 -3.21 13.20
C THR A 124 -1.82 -3.09 12.73
N GLN A 125 -0.95 -2.64 13.62
CA GLN A 125 0.47 -2.50 13.35
C GLN A 125 1.25 -3.44 14.25
N GLU A 126 2.11 -4.26 13.65
CA GLU A 126 3.06 -5.10 14.40
C GLU A 126 4.00 -4.25 15.25
N ASN A 127 4.62 -4.85 16.26
CA ASN A 127 5.65 -4.16 17.01
C ASN A 127 6.77 -3.71 16.05
N GLY A 128 7.17 -2.46 16.18
CA GLY A 128 8.15 -1.84 15.30
C GLY A 128 9.00 -0.84 16.06
N THR A 129 10.13 -0.50 15.46
CA THR A 129 11.09 0.43 16.01
C THR A 129 11.52 1.40 14.92
N LEU A 130 11.56 2.69 15.26
CA LEU A 130 12.16 3.72 14.41
C LEU A 130 13.63 3.89 14.81
N ILE A 131 14.52 3.65 13.85
CA ILE A 131 15.96 3.88 13.96
C ILE A 131 16.26 5.23 13.32
N ASN A 132 16.97 6.10 14.02
CA ASN A 132 17.56 7.31 13.45
C ASN A 132 19.08 7.20 13.52
N LYS A 133 19.72 6.93 12.38
CA LYS A 133 21.16 6.68 12.34
C LYS A 133 21.98 7.95 12.56
N THR A 134 21.48 9.09 12.09
CA THR A 134 22.15 10.40 12.21
C THR A 134 22.34 10.82 13.67
N THR A 135 21.34 10.57 14.52
CA THR A 135 21.38 10.91 15.95
C THR A 135 21.70 9.71 16.85
N ASN A 136 21.82 8.51 16.27
CA ASN A 136 21.97 7.24 16.98
C ASN A 136 20.86 7.00 18.03
N VAL A 137 19.64 7.42 17.71
CA VAL A 137 18.46 7.30 18.57
C VAL A 137 17.54 6.21 18.04
N THR A 138 17.07 5.37 18.95
CA THR A 138 16.12 4.29 18.67
C THR A 138 14.88 4.48 19.53
N LYS A 139 13.69 4.42 18.93
CA LYS A 139 12.42 4.61 19.63
C LYS A 139 11.37 3.59 19.18
N PRO A 140 10.43 3.17 20.06
CA PRO A 140 9.26 2.42 19.63
C PRO A 140 8.49 3.17 18.55
N LEU A 141 8.00 2.44 17.55
CA LEU A 141 7.17 3.01 16.49
C LEU A 141 5.81 3.41 17.06
N SER A 142 5.37 4.65 16.79
CA SER A 142 4.06 5.12 17.25
C SER A 142 2.93 4.30 16.63
N GLN A 143 1.86 4.13 17.41
CA GLN A 143 0.62 3.43 17.02
C GLN A 143 -0.50 4.41 16.66
N ASP A 144 -0.25 5.73 16.71
CA ASP A 144 -1.31 6.72 16.48
C ASP A 144 -1.79 6.71 15.02
N GLU A 145 -0.84 6.64 14.08
CA GLU A 145 -1.14 6.65 12.65
C GLU A 145 -2.05 5.50 12.20
N ILE A 146 -1.80 4.28 12.70
CA ILE A 146 -2.62 3.10 12.38
C ILE A 146 -4.01 3.19 13.03
N ARG A 147 -4.14 3.83 14.20
CA ARG A 147 -5.42 3.96 14.92
C ARG A 147 -6.40 4.85 14.17
N ASP A 148 -5.90 5.87 13.49
CA ASP A 148 -6.72 6.77 12.69
C ASP A 148 -7.10 6.16 11.33
N PHE A 149 -6.47 5.03 10.94
CA PHE A 149 -6.74 4.33 9.69
C PHE A 149 -7.98 3.42 9.81
N THR A 150 -9.15 4.02 9.72
CA THR A 150 -10.45 3.35 9.96
C THR A 150 -11.27 3.09 8.71
N ALA A 151 -10.96 3.73 7.58
CA ALA A 151 -11.62 3.50 6.32
C ALA A 151 -10.72 3.83 5.12
N LEU A 152 -10.92 3.08 4.04
CA LEU A 152 -10.34 3.33 2.73
C LEU A 152 -11.38 4.00 1.83
N HIS A 153 -10.98 5.00 1.06
CA HIS A 153 -11.86 5.69 0.13
C HIS A 153 -11.35 5.60 -1.29
N ALA A 154 -12.25 5.39 -2.26
CA ALA A 154 -11.88 5.38 -3.66
C ALA A 154 -12.98 5.90 -4.57
N GLN A 155 -12.58 6.27 -5.78
CA GLN A 155 -13.47 6.62 -6.88
C GLN A 155 -12.94 6.00 -8.17
N TRP A 156 -13.85 5.53 -9.02
CA TRP A 156 -13.51 5.13 -10.37
C TRP A 156 -13.32 6.36 -11.24
N MET A 157 -12.18 6.47 -11.91
CA MET A 157 -11.85 7.57 -12.80
C MET A 157 -11.23 7.03 -14.08
N LYS A 158 -11.92 7.29 -15.20
CA LYS A 158 -11.57 6.82 -16.55
C LYS A 158 -11.55 5.29 -16.63
N ASP A 159 -10.42 4.68 -16.30
CA ASP A 159 -10.09 3.28 -16.50
C ASP A 159 -9.49 2.62 -15.25
N ARG A 160 -9.52 3.31 -14.10
CA ARG A 160 -8.96 2.79 -12.86
C ARG A 160 -9.63 3.33 -11.59
N TRP A 161 -9.52 2.56 -10.52
CA TRP A 161 -9.80 3.03 -9.17
C TRP A 161 -8.64 3.90 -8.66
N LEU A 162 -8.98 5.03 -8.06
CA LEU A 162 -8.03 5.90 -7.37
C LEU A 162 -8.43 6.07 -5.90
N ILE A 163 -7.45 6.00 -5.01
CA ILE A 163 -7.58 6.25 -3.57
C ILE A 163 -7.76 7.75 -3.36
N ILE A 164 -8.92 8.13 -2.84
CA ILE A 164 -9.29 9.51 -2.56
C ILE A 164 -9.19 9.79 -1.06
N SER A 165 -9.15 11.06 -0.67
CA SER A 165 -9.16 11.40 0.74
C SER A 165 -10.56 11.25 1.35
N PRO A 166 -10.68 11.09 2.68
CA PRO A 166 -11.96 11.12 3.37
C PRO A 166 -12.75 12.41 3.10
N GLN A 167 -12.07 13.56 2.93
CA GLN A 167 -12.72 14.84 2.66
C GLN A 167 -13.36 14.90 1.27
N GLN A 168 -12.91 14.06 0.33
CA GLN A 168 -13.54 13.93 -0.97
C GLN A 168 -14.82 13.08 -0.92
N PHE A 169 -15.08 12.31 0.14
CA PHE A 169 -16.27 11.50 0.31
C PHE A 169 -17.35 12.26 1.08
N ASP A 170 -18.50 12.51 0.44
CA ASP A 170 -19.66 13.14 1.07
C ASP A 170 -20.68 12.08 1.51
N PRO A 171 -20.78 11.77 2.82
CA PRO A 171 -21.72 10.75 3.32
C PRO A 171 -23.19 11.17 3.20
N ALA A 172 -23.48 12.45 2.94
CA ALA A 172 -24.84 12.95 2.75
C ALA A 172 -25.32 12.85 1.29
N ALA A 173 -24.41 12.62 0.34
CA ALA A 173 -24.77 12.49 -1.07
C ALA A 173 -25.61 11.23 -1.32
N LYS A 174 -26.45 11.23 -2.36
CA LYS A 174 -27.26 10.06 -2.67
C LYS A 174 -26.40 8.96 -3.32
N PRO A 175 -26.64 7.68 -3.00
CA PRO A 175 -26.05 6.57 -3.73
C PRO A 175 -26.45 6.66 -5.21
N THR A 176 -25.49 6.43 -6.09
CA THR A 176 -25.68 6.40 -7.55
C THR A 176 -25.51 5.00 -8.13
N ARG A 177 -25.00 4.05 -7.34
CA ARG A 177 -24.71 2.69 -7.79
C ARG A 177 -25.15 1.65 -6.77
N ALA A 178 -25.90 0.65 -7.21
CA ALA A 178 -26.27 -0.48 -6.36
C ALA A 178 -25.06 -1.43 -6.18
N TYR A 179 -24.82 -1.85 -4.93
CA TYR A 179 -23.86 -2.91 -4.64
C TYR A 179 -24.36 -4.25 -5.20
N THR A 180 -23.58 -4.89 -6.06
CA THR A 180 -23.84 -6.25 -6.53
C THR A 180 -22.67 -7.13 -6.08
N PRO A 181 -22.86 -8.04 -5.10
CA PRO A 181 -21.78 -8.90 -4.66
C PRO A 181 -21.33 -9.82 -5.80
N ALA A 182 -20.06 -9.76 -6.16
CA ALA A 182 -19.43 -10.85 -6.88
C ALA A 182 -19.22 -12.03 -5.89
N PRO A 183 -19.34 -13.30 -6.33
CA PRO A 183 -18.98 -14.45 -5.49
C PRO A 183 -17.56 -14.24 -4.97
N GLN A 184 -17.40 -14.18 -3.65
CA GLN A 184 -16.12 -13.87 -2.99
C GLN A 184 -15.02 -14.81 -3.54
N PRO A 185 -14.07 -14.31 -4.34
CA PRO A 185 -12.80 -15.00 -4.47
C PRO A 185 -12.03 -14.73 -3.18
N THR A 186 -11.33 -15.73 -2.67
CA THR A 186 -10.25 -15.57 -1.69
C THR A 186 -9.21 -14.63 -2.30
N SER A 187 -9.37 -13.32 -2.10
CA SER A 187 -8.43 -12.33 -2.59
C SER A 187 -7.22 -12.35 -1.67
N THR A 188 -6.30 -13.27 -1.96
CA THR A 188 -4.90 -13.16 -1.59
C THR A 188 -4.23 -12.39 -2.73
N TYR A 189 -4.26 -11.05 -2.65
CA TYR A 189 -3.30 -10.26 -3.43
C TYR A 189 -1.92 -10.84 -3.14
N THR A 190 -1.35 -11.51 -4.14
CA THR A 190 -0.01 -12.07 -4.07
C THR A 190 0.85 -11.09 -4.82
N PRO A 191 1.73 -10.31 -4.13
CA PRO A 191 2.58 -9.36 -4.82
C PRO A 191 3.40 -10.13 -5.86
N LYS A 192 3.17 -9.84 -7.15
CA LYS A 192 4.07 -10.31 -8.19
C LYS A 192 5.39 -9.58 -7.96
N VAL A 193 6.51 -10.30 -7.88
CA VAL A 193 7.82 -9.68 -7.61
C VAL A 193 8.48 -9.34 -8.94
N SER A 194 8.83 -8.07 -9.16
CA SER A 194 9.70 -7.68 -10.26
C SER A 194 11.11 -7.48 -9.75
N THR A 195 12.06 -8.24 -10.31
CA THR A 195 13.49 -8.01 -10.10
C THR A 195 13.92 -6.85 -10.99
N ILE A 196 14.51 -5.80 -10.42
CA ILE A 196 15.28 -4.85 -11.23
C ILE A 196 16.48 -5.64 -11.77
N PRO A 197 16.70 -5.71 -13.10
CA PRO A 197 17.92 -6.29 -13.64
C PRO A 197 19.11 -5.52 -13.06
N ALA A 198 20.05 -6.25 -12.45
CA ALA A 198 21.33 -5.70 -12.07
C ALA A 198 22.18 -5.55 -13.34
N ASP A 199 21.89 -4.53 -14.15
CA ASP A 199 22.67 -4.14 -15.34
C ASP A 199 22.95 -2.62 -15.17
N TYR A 200 24.16 -2.06 -15.12
CA TYR A 200 25.50 -2.41 -15.61
C TYR A 200 26.59 -1.88 -14.65
#